data_AF-A0A1E3VRR0-F1
#
_entry.id   AF-A0A1E3VRR0-F1
#
_cell.length_a   1.000
_cell.length_b   1.000
_cell.length_c   1.000
_cell.angle_alpha   90.00
_cell.angle_beta   90.00
_cell.angle_gamma   90.00
#
_symmetry.space_group_name_H-M   'P 1'
#
loop_
_entity.id
_entity.type
_entity.pdbx_description
1 polymer ?
#
loop_
_entity_poly.entity_id
_entity_poly.type
_entity_poly.pdbx_seq_one_letter_code
_entity_poly.pdbx_strand_id
1 'polypeptide(L)'
;MSPLGAQPDNAMRGSAFHAILRKFTETHPDALPDDIEAALNEIGDAAFATLGDNPSLHAFWRPSFRRFAAWFAATEPARRANVLQSFAEVTGVLELPSGFRLTARADRIDAAEDGTLVIYDYKTGPPPSQSHVKDLYRPQLPLEAAIAKGGGFEGLGPCEVTGLEYIRASGRGEGGEQQAASKESPDVLAKCALEQLEALVAYFDDPNTPYEVKRRANAGFTDATGLTTTSNSPACLNG
;
A
#
# COMPACT_ATOMS: atom_id res chain seq x y z
N MET A 1 -40.70 -6.70 -6.32
CA MET A 1 -39.56 -5.93 -6.86
C MET A 1 -38.47 -5.97 -5.81
N SER A 2 -37.38 -6.68 -6.09
CA SER A 2 -36.24 -6.74 -5.18
C SER A 2 -35.58 -5.36 -5.07
N PRO A 3 -35.12 -4.92 -3.89
CA PRO A 3 -34.47 -3.61 -3.74
C PRO A 3 -33.23 -3.53 -4.62
N LEU A 4 -33.00 -2.37 -5.23
CA LEU A 4 -31.79 -2.05 -6.00
C LEU A 4 -30.55 -2.50 -5.22
N GLY A 5 -29.79 -3.43 -5.82
CA GLY A 5 -28.53 -3.93 -5.26
C GLY A 5 -27.60 -2.78 -4.91
N ALA A 6 -26.84 -2.96 -3.83
CA ALA A 6 -25.92 -1.96 -3.32
C ALA A 6 -25.09 -1.34 -4.45
N GLN A 7 -25.13 0.00 -4.55
CA GLN A 7 -24.28 0.75 -5.47
C GLN A 7 -22.83 0.38 -5.16
N PRO A 8 -22.06 -0.11 -6.14
CA PRO A 8 -20.70 -0.52 -5.89
C PRO A 8 -19.86 0.71 -5.55
N ASP A 9 -19.25 0.71 -4.37
CA ASP A 9 -18.46 1.83 -3.88
C ASP A 9 -16.97 1.69 -4.26
N ASN A 10 -16.20 2.76 -4.04
CA ASN A 10 -14.76 2.77 -4.36
C ASN A 10 -13.96 1.75 -3.52
N ALA A 11 -14.45 1.37 -2.34
CA ALA A 11 -13.78 0.40 -1.46
C ALA A 11 -13.92 -1.02 -2.02
N MET A 12 -15.10 -1.38 -2.53
CA MET A 12 -15.33 -2.62 -3.26
C MET A 12 -14.43 -2.72 -4.49
N ARG A 13 -14.28 -1.62 -5.25
CA ARG A 13 -13.35 -1.59 -6.39
C ARG A 13 -11.91 -1.86 -5.97
N GLY A 14 -11.45 -1.17 -4.93
CA GLY A 14 -10.11 -1.36 -4.37
C GLY A 14 -9.86 -2.81 -4.00
N SER A 15 -10.78 -3.39 -3.24
CA SER A 15 -10.70 -4.79 -2.77
C SER A 15 -10.66 -5.78 -3.93
N ALA A 16 -11.46 -5.56 -4.99
CA ALA A 16 -11.44 -6.43 -6.17
C ALA A 16 -10.10 -6.38 -6.90
N PHE A 17 -9.53 -5.18 -7.11
CA PHE A 17 -8.23 -5.02 -7.79
C PHE A 17 -7.09 -5.64 -6.98
N HIS A 18 -7.09 -5.44 -5.66
CA HIS A 18 -6.16 -6.09 -4.74
C HIS A 18 -6.25 -7.61 -4.83
N ALA A 19 -7.44 -8.18 -4.76
CA ALA A 19 -7.64 -9.62 -4.85
C ALA A 19 -7.13 -10.20 -6.19
N ILE A 20 -7.31 -9.48 -7.30
CA ILE A 20 -6.80 -9.89 -8.61
C ILE A 20 -5.27 -9.90 -8.63
N LEU A 21 -4.63 -8.82 -8.15
CA LEU A 21 -3.16 -8.70 -8.13
C LEU A 21 -2.50 -9.66 -7.15
N ARG A 22 -3.13 -9.88 -6.00
CA ARG A 22 -2.79 -10.96 -5.06
C ARG A 22 -2.80 -12.30 -5.77
N LYS A 23 -3.91 -12.65 -6.42
CA LYS A 23 -4.05 -13.94 -7.11
C LYS A 23 -3.03 -14.11 -8.24
N PHE A 24 -2.75 -13.05 -9.00
CA PHE A 24 -1.71 -13.06 -10.04
C PHE A 24 -0.33 -13.36 -9.43
N THR A 25 0.03 -12.65 -8.36
CA THR A 25 1.32 -12.83 -7.66
C THR A 25 1.44 -14.23 -7.07
N GLU A 26 0.39 -14.77 -6.45
CA GLU A 26 0.38 -16.15 -5.93
C GLU A 26 0.47 -17.23 -7.02
N THR A 27 -0.09 -16.96 -8.21
CA THR A 27 -0.08 -17.90 -9.34
C THR A 27 1.26 -17.88 -10.08
N HIS A 28 1.93 -16.72 -10.05
CA HIS A 28 3.19 -16.46 -10.72
C HIS A 28 4.19 -15.86 -9.72
N PRO A 29 4.62 -16.60 -8.69
CA PRO A 29 5.49 -16.05 -7.64
C PRO A 29 6.92 -15.82 -8.13
N ASP A 30 7.44 -16.69 -8.98
CA ASP A 30 8.86 -16.75 -9.40
C ASP A 30 9.04 -16.64 -10.92
N ALA A 31 8.03 -17.00 -11.71
CA ALA A 31 8.06 -16.90 -13.17
C ALA A 31 6.81 -16.20 -13.72
N LEU A 32 7.02 -15.27 -14.66
CA LEU A 32 5.94 -14.61 -15.39
C LEU A 32 5.36 -15.55 -16.47
N PRO A 33 4.05 -15.51 -16.72
CA PRO A 33 3.46 -16.22 -17.86
C PRO A 33 3.88 -15.60 -19.19
N ASP A 34 3.82 -16.37 -20.27
CA ASP A 34 4.15 -15.90 -21.62
C ASP A 34 3.26 -14.71 -22.05
N ASP A 35 1.99 -14.71 -21.65
CA ASP A 35 1.04 -13.61 -21.87
C ASP A 35 0.50 -13.10 -20.53
N ILE A 36 1.21 -12.11 -19.96
CA ILE A 36 0.88 -11.47 -18.68
C ILE A 36 -0.47 -10.76 -18.74
N GLU A 37 -0.76 -10.08 -19.85
CA GLU A 37 -2.00 -9.35 -19.99
C GLU A 37 -3.19 -10.31 -20.00
N ALA A 38 -3.13 -11.38 -20.80
CA ALA A 38 -4.18 -12.40 -20.85
C ALA A 38 -4.40 -13.09 -19.49
N ALA A 39 -3.32 -13.44 -18.77
CA ALA A 39 -3.42 -14.06 -17.44
C ALA A 39 -4.10 -13.13 -16.42
N LEU A 40 -3.72 -11.85 -16.35
CA LEU A 40 -4.37 -10.86 -15.48
C LEU A 40 -5.84 -10.66 -15.83
N ASN A 41 -6.12 -10.65 -17.13
CA ASN A 41 -7.44 -10.48 -17.70
C ASN A 41 -8.39 -11.63 -17.33
N GLU A 42 -7.90 -12.87 -17.37
CA GLU A 42 -8.65 -14.06 -16.96
C GLU A 42 -8.96 -14.03 -15.46
N ILE A 43 -7.96 -13.75 -14.61
CA ILE A 43 -8.15 -13.61 -13.16
C ILE A 43 -9.15 -12.48 -12.86
N GLY A 44 -9.03 -11.36 -13.58
CA GLY A 44 -9.94 -10.23 -13.47
C GLY A 44 -11.38 -10.59 -13.81
N ASP A 45 -11.61 -11.27 -14.93
CA ASP A 45 -12.95 -11.68 -15.33
C ASP A 45 -13.60 -12.64 -14.33
N ALA A 46 -12.81 -13.59 -13.79
CA ALA A 46 -13.27 -14.51 -12.75
C ALA A 46 -13.65 -13.74 -11.47
N ALA A 47 -12.80 -12.83 -11.00
CA ALA A 47 -13.08 -12.02 -9.82
C ALA A 47 -14.33 -11.15 -10.01
N PHE A 48 -14.46 -10.49 -11.17
CA PHE A 48 -15.63 -9.68 -11.46
C PHE A 48 -16.92 -10.49 -11.62
N ALA A 49 -16.85 -11.74 -12.09
CA ALA A 49 -18.03 -12.62 -12.16
C ALA A 49 -18.63 -12.92 -10.78
N THR A 50 -17.80 -13.02 -9.74
CA THR A 50 -18.28 -13.24 -8.35
C THR A 50 -19.05 -12.06 -7.76
N LEU A 51 -18.92 -10.86 -8.34
CA LEU A 51 -19.60 -9.65 -7.89
C LEU A 51 -21.01 -9.48 -8.49
N GLY A 52 -21.42 -10.40 -9.35
CA GLY A 52 -22.73 -10.39 -10.01
C GLY A 52 -22.86 -9.39 -11.16
N ASP A 53 -24.06 -9.32 -11.74
CA ASP A 53 -24.37 -8.40 -12.84
C ASP A 53 -24.62 -6.99 -12.30
N ASN A 54 -23.60 -6.13 -12.43
CA ASN A 54 -23.64 -4.76 -11.94
C ASN A 54 -23.29 -3.78 -13.08
N PRO A 55 -24.21 -2.88 -13.48
CA PRO A 55 -23.98 -1.95 -14.58
C PRO A 55 -22.70 -1.10 -14.43
N SER A 56 -22.37 -0.66 -13.21
CA SER A 56 -21.16 0.14 -12.95
C SER A 56 -19.87 -0.67 -13.09
N LEU A 57 -19.92 -1.96 -12.74
CA LEU A 57 -18.80 -2.88 -12.94
C LEU A 57 -18.50 -3.03 -14.44
N HIS A 58 -19.55 -3.25 -15.24
CA HIS A 58 -19.44 -3.39 -16.69
C HIS A 58 -19.02 -2.09 -17.39
N ALA A 59 -19.59 -0.96 -16.99
CA ALA A 59 -19.35 0.32 -17.64
C ALA A 59 -18.00 0.96 -17.26
N PHE A 60 -17.52 0.76 -16.02
CA PHE A 60 -16.37 1.52 -15.51
C PHE A 60 -15.22 0.64 -15.03
N TRP A 61 -15.49 -0.42 -14.26
CA TRP A 61 -14.41 -1.16 -13.58
C TRP A 61 -13.69 -2.10 -14.53
N ARG A 62 -14.42 -2.90 -15.31
CA ARG A 62 -13.80 -3.81 -16.30
C ARG A 62 -12.96 -3.03 -17.32
N PRO A 63 -13.46 -1.98 -18.01
CA PRO A 63 -12.64 -1.23 -18.97
C PRO A 63 -11.42 -0.56 -18.33
N SER A 64 -11.57 -0.04 -17.11
CA SER A 64 -10.46 0.53 -16.32
C SER A 64 -9.41 -0.52 -15.97
N PHE A 65 -9.85 -1.72 -15.55
CA PHE A 65 -8.98 -2.84 -15.24
C PHE A 65 -8.22 -3.33 -16.48
N ARG A 66 -8.89 -3.49 -17.63
CA ARG A 66 -8.21 -3.90 -18.89
C ARG A 66 -7.06 -2.98 -19.24
N ARG A 67 -7.26 -1.65 -19.16
CA ARG A 67 -6.19 -0.68 -19.39
C ARG A 67 -5.04 -0.86 -18.39
N PHE A 68 -5.36 -1.03 -17.11
CA PHE A 68 -4.36 -1.29 -16.09
C PHE A 68 -3.61 -2.62 -16.35
N ALA A 69 -4.30 -3.69 -16.77
CA ALA A 69 -3.71 -4.98 -17.06
C ALA A 69 -2.70 -4.89 -18.21
N ALA A 70 -3.04 -4.17 -19.29
CA ALA A 70 -2.12 -3.90 -20.40
C ALA A 70 -0.85 -3.14 -19.93
N TRP A 71 -1.03 -2.06 -19.16
CA TRP A 71 0.10 -1.31 -18.59
C TRP A 71 0.95 -2.15 -17.65
N PHE A 72 0.31 -2.96 -16.79
CA PHE A 72 0.99 -3.82 -15.85
C PHE A 72 1.81 -4.87 -16.60
N ALA A 73 1.22 -5.54 -17.58
CA ALA A 73 1.90 -6.51 -18.43
C ALA A 73 3.12 -5.92 -19.15
N ALA A 74 3.01 -4.69 -19.65
CA ALA A 74 4.12 -4.01 -20.32
C ALA A 74 5.27 -3.63 -19.37
N THR A 75 5.01 -3.42 -18.08
CA THR A 75 5.98 -2.91 -17.10
C THR A 75 6.50 -3.96 -16.12
N GLU A 76 5.77 -5.07 -15.95
CA GLU A 76 6.08 -6.11 -14.98
C GLU A 76 7.37 -6.89 -15.27
N PRO A 77 7.71 -7.25 -16.52
CA PRO A 77 8.98 -7.91 -16.81
C PRO A 77 10.19 -7.10 -16.33
N ALA A 78 10.15 -5.78 -16.50
CA ALA A 78 11.22 -4.90 -16.03
C ALA A 78 11.26 -4.81 -14.49
N ARG A 79 10.10 -4.76 -13.82
CA ARG A 79 10.03 -4.80 -12.35
C ARG A 79 10.61 -6.08 -11.77
N ARG A 80 10.36 -7.22 -12.41
CA ARG A 80 10.80 -8.54 -11.95
C ARG A 80 12.14 -9.01 -12.52
N ALA A 81 12.89 -8.13 -13.18
CA ALA A 81 14.13 -8.52 -13.86
C ALA A 81 15.19 -9.17 -12.93
N ASN A 82 15.25 -8.73 -11.66
CA ASN A 82 16.17 -9.26 -10.64
C ASN A 82 15.44 -9.88 -9.44
N VAL A 83 14.15 -10.16 -9.59
CA VAL A 83 13.30 -10.69 -8.51
C VAL A 83 13.37 -12.20 -8.54
N LEU A 84 13.82 -12.81 -7.44
CA LEU A 84 13.81 -14.26 -7.26
C LEU A 84 12.39 -14.77 -7.00
N GLN A 85 11.66 -14.06 -6.13
CA GLN A 85 10.30 -14.44 -5.76
C GLN A 85 9.50 -13.24 -5.28
N SER A 86 8.26 -13.15 -5.71
CA SER A 86 7.23 -12.25 -5.20
C SER A 86 6.32 -12.97 -4.21
N PHE A 87 5.95 -12.26 -3.16
CA PHE A 87 5.02 -12.70 -2.13
C PHE A 87 3.86 -11.72 -2.08
N ALA A 88 2.63 -12.20 -1.89
CA ALA A 88 1.45 -11.36 -1.76
C ALA A 88 0.81 -11.53 -0.38
N GLU A 89 0.27 -10.43 0.16
CA GLU A 89 -0.49 -10.41 1.42
C GLU A 89 0.27 -11.01 2.61
N VAL A 90 1.58 -10.73 2.68
CA VAL A 90 2.46 -11.27 3.72
C VAL A 90 2.18 -10.57 5.05
N THR A 91 1.87 -11.36 6.07
CA THR A 91 1.66 -10.84 7.42
C THR A 91 3.00 -10.53 8.09
N GLY A 92 3.07 -9.35 8.69
CA GLY A 92 4.25 -8.85 9.39
C GLY A 92 3.95 -8.49 10.84
N VAL A 93 4.83 -8.87 11.76
CA VAL A 93 4.72 -8.54 13.18
C VAL A 93 6.08 -8.08 13.72
N LEU A 94 6.08 -6.94 14.42
CA LEU A 94 7.26 -6.43 15.13
C LEU A 94 6.86 -6.05 16.56
N GLU A 95 7.57 -6.63 17.54
CA GLU A 95 7.46 -6.23 18.93
C GLU A 95 8.37 -5.04 19.19
N LEU A 96 7.81 -3.96 19.72
CA LEU A 96 8.56 -2.76 20.06
C LEU A 96 9.05 -2.82 21.52
N PRO A 97 10.17 -2.15 21.87
CA PRO A 97 10.64 -2.03 23.24
C PRO A 97 9.60 -1.57 24.27
N SER A 98 8.61 -0.77 23.86
CA SER A 98 7.48 -0.37 24.71
C SER A 98 6.54 -1.52 25.09
N GLY A 99 6.68 -2.70 24.47
CA GLY A 99 5.71 -3.80 24.55
C GLY A 99 4.54 -3.64 23.59
N PHE A 100 4.55 -2.60 22.74
CA PHE A 100 3.57 -2.42 21.70
C PHE A 100 3.83 -3.38 20.53
N ARG A 101 2.78 -4.09 20.10
CA ARG A 101 2.84 -4.99 18.95
C ARG A 101 2.41 -4.27 17.68
N LEU A 102 3.35 -4.01 16.79
CA LEU A 102 3.07 -3.51 15.45
C LEU A 102 2.75 -4.68 14.51
N THR A 103 1.59 -4.64 13.86
CA THR A 103 1.20 -5.62 12.84
C THR A 103 0.91 -4.92 11.51
N ALA A 104 1.31 -5.54 10.40
CA ALA A 104 0.97 -5.08 9.07
C ALA A 104 0.69 -6.26 8.14
N ARG A 105 0.14 -5.95 6.97
CA ARG A 105 0.05 -6.88 5.86
C ARG A 105 0.48 -6.15 4.60
N ALA A 106 1.59 -6.57 4.02
CA ALA A 106 2.10 -5.99 2.78
C ALA A 106 1.34 -6.57 1.59
N ASP A 107 0.87 -5.71 0.68
CA ASP A 107 0.14 -6.16 -0.52
C ASP A 107 1.04 -7.06 -1.38
N ARG A 108 2.28 -6.63 -1.60
CA ARG A 108 3.32 -7.40 -2.27
C ARG A 108 4.71 -7.07 -1.77
N ILE A 109 5.54 -8.11 -1.63
CA ILE A 109 6.96 -8.01 -1.35
C ILE A 109 7.70 -8.77 -2.45
N ASP A 110 8.66 -8.13 -3.10
CA ASP A 110 9.57 -8.78 -4.05
C ASP A 110 10.92 -8.99 -3.37
N ALA A 111 11.37 -10.25 -3.31
CA ALA A 111 12.71 -10.60 -2.87
C ALA A 111 13.64 -10.71 -4.07
N ALA A 112 14.70 -9.91 -4.07
CA ALA A 112 15.72 -9.91 -5.11
C ALA A 112 16.77 -11.00 -4.88
N GLU A 113 17.52 -11.34 -5.94
CA GLU A 113 18.61 -12.33 -5.88
C GLU A 113 19.73 -11.94 -4.90
N ASP A 114 19.92 -10.63 -4.66
CA ASP A 114 20.92 -10.11 -3.71
C ASP A 114 20.45 -10.13 -2.24
N GLY A 115 19.24 -10.64 -1.98
CA GLY A 115 18.66 -10.73 -0.64
C GLY A 115 17.96 -9.47 -0.15
N THR A 116 17.87 -8.41 -0.98
CA THR A 116 17.12 -7.20 -0.67
C THR A 116 15.64 -7.33 -1.02
N LEU A 117 14.80 -6.48 -0.42
CA LEU A 117 13.36 -6.46 -0.65
C LEU A 117 12.90 -5.15 -1.28
N VAL A 118 11.89 -5.24 -2.15
CA VAL A 118 11.06 -4.10 -2.55
C VAL A 118 9.63 -4.35 -2.09
N ILE A 119 9.03 -3.38 -1.40
CA ILE A 119 7.65 -3.47 -0.90
C ILE A 119 6.75 -2.59 -1.76
N TYR A 120 5.67 -3.19 -2.25
CA TYR A 120 4.68 -2.54 -3.10
C TYR A 120 3.33 -2.44 -2.39
N ASP A 121 2.67 -1.30 -2.56
CA ASP A 121 1.28 -1.11 -2.17
C ASP A 121 0.43 -0.73 -3.41
N TYR A 122 -0.70 -1.42 -3.56
CA TYR A 122 -1.60 -1.24 -4.69
C TYR A 122 -2.66 -0.19 -4.38
N LYS A 123 -2.88 0.75 -5.30
CA LYS A 123 -3.91 1.80 -5.14
C LYS A 123 -4.83 1.88 -6.35
N THR A 124 -6.14 2.02 -6.12
CA THR A 124 -7.11 2.39 -7.18
C THR A 124 -7.41 3.90 -7.19
N GLY A 125 -7.09 4.59 -6.10
CA GLY A 125 -7.08 6.05 -5.96
C GLY A 125 -5.66 6.63 -6.06
N PRO A 126 -5.50 7.96 -5.98
CA PRO A 126 -4.19 8.60 -5.89
C PRO A 126 -3.39 8.06 -4.68
N PRO A 127 -2.08 7.75 -4.83
CA PRO A 127 -1.25 7.44 -3.69
C PRO A 127 -1.06 8.69 -2.81
N PRO A 128 -0.59 8.53 -1.56
CA PRO A 128 -0.07 9.64 -0.78
C PRO A 128 1.01 10.41 -1.55
N SER A 129 1.10 11.74 -1.32
CA SER A 129 2.23 12.51 -1.83
C SER A 129 3.51 12.10 -1.10
N GLN A 130 4.65 12.26 -1.78
CA GLN A 130 5.97 11.99 -1.17
C GLN A 130 6.18 12.80 0.12
N SER A 131 5.65 14.03 0.19
CA SER A 131 5.69 14.83 1.42
C SER A 131 4.87 14.22 2.56
N HIS A 132 3.67 13.67 2.29
CA HIS A 132 2.88 13.02 3.34
C HIS A 132 3.50 11.72 3.86
N VAL A 133 4.23 11.00 3.01
CA VAL A 133 5.01 9.83 3.42
C VAL A 133 6.23 10.28 4.23
N LYS A 134 6.96 11.28 3.75
CA LYS A 134 8.10 11.88 4.47
C LYS A 134 7.67 12.38 5.85
N ASP A 135 6.60 13.17 5.95
CA ASP A 135 6.10 13.66 7.23
C ASP A 135 5.36 12.59 8.06
N LEU A 136 5.37 11.32 7.60
CA LEU A 136 4.80 10.15 8.27
C LEU A 136 3.32 10.30 8.64
N TYR A 137 2.57 11.11 7.88
CA TYR A 137 1.12 11.25 8.01
C TYR A 137 0.38 10.00 7.48
N ARG A 138 1.01 9.25 6.57
CA ARG A 138 0.54 7.96 6.04
C ARG A 138 1.71 6.96 6.02
N PRO A 139 2.18 6.49 7.17
CA PRO A 139 3.45 5.79 7.30
C PRO A 139 3.35 4.28 7.01
N GLN A 140 2.40 3.83 6.19
CA GLN A 140 2.17 2.39 5.96
C GLN A 140 3.42 1.69 5.41
N LEU A 141 3.90 2.09 4.23
CA LEU A 141 5.12 1.52 3.63
C LEU A 141 6.37 1.70 4.52
N PRO A 142 6.62 2.88 5.14
CA PRO A 142 7.69 3.01 6.14
C PRO A 142 7.62 2.02 7.32
N LEU A 143 6.44 1.78 7.89
CA LEU A 143 6.26 0.82 8.98
C LEU A 143 6.43 -0.63 8.50
N GLU A 144 6.00 -0.95 7.28
CA GLU A 144 6.26 -2.25 6.66
C GLU A 144 7.77 -2.47 6.45
N ALA A 145 8.51 -1.45 6.00
CA ALA A 145 9.97 -1.54 5.91
C ALA A 145 10.64 -1.76 7.27
N ALA A 146 10.12 -1.14 8.34
CA ALA A 146 10.59 -1.38 9.69
C ALA A 146 10.37 -2.83 10.15
N ILE A 147 9.20 -3.40 9.83
CA ILE A 147 8.90 -4.81 10.09
C ILE A 147 9.85 -5.72 9.31
N ALA A 148 10.09 -5.45 8.02
CA ALA A 148 11.03 -6.22 7.20
C ALA A 148 12.44 -6.21 7.77
N LYS A 149 12.94 -5.02 8.16
CA LYS A 149 14.26 -4.88 8.78
C LYS A 149 14.37 -5.63 10.11
N GLY A 150 13.28 -5.68 10.88
CA GLY A 150 13.19 -6.47 12.11
C GLY A 150 12.97 -7.98 11.90
N GLY A 151 12.84 -8.43 10.65
CA GLY A 151 12.56 -9.83 10.31
C GLY A 151 11.16 -10.29 10.68
N GLY A 152 10.21 -9.35 10.77
CA GLY A 152 8.85 -9.62 11.22
C GLY A 152 7.91 -10.19 10.16
N PHE A 153 8.30 -10.19 8.88
CA PHE A 153 7.52 -10.82 7.82
C PHE A 153 7.74 -12.33 7.80
N GLU A 154 6.63 -13.07 7.76
CA GLU A 154 6.64 -14.53 7.76
C GLU A 154 7.47 -15.10 6.61
N GLY A 155 8.46 -15.94 6.94
CA GLY A 155 9.26 -16.68 5.96
C GLY A 155 10.40 -15.91 5.29
N LEU A 156 10.56 -14.60 5.55
CA LEU A 156 11.60 -13.78 4.90
C LEU A 156 12.84 -13.54 5.76
N GLY A 157 12.68 -13.52 7.10
CA GLY A 157 13.76 -13.12 8.01
C GLY A 157 14.13 -11.63 7.88
N PRO A 158 15.16 -11.16 8.61
CA PRO A 158 15.60 -9.77 8.54
C PRO A 158 16.24 -9.45 7.19
N CYS A 159 15.68 -8.46 6.48
CA CYS A 159 16.17 -8.05 5.16
C CYS A 159 16.27 -6.53 5.05
N GLU A 160 17.21 -6.07 4.22
CA GLU A 160 17.27 -4.68 3.78
C GLU A 160 16.16 -4.40 2.77
N VAL A 161 15.48 -3.27 2.91
CA VAL A 161 14.48 -2.80 1.95
C VAL A 161 15.11 -1.72 1.08
N THR A 162 15.16 -1.97 -0.24
CA THR A 162 15.77 -1.07 -1.22
C THR A 162 14.76 -0.23 -1.97
N GLY A 163 13.47 -0.58 -1.92
CA GLY A 163 12.40 0.19 -2.54
C GLY A 163 11.08 0.14 -1.79
N LEU A 164 10.37 1.27 -1.80
CA LEU A 164 9.00 1.42 -1.31
C LEU A 164 8.19 2.08 -2.43
N GLU A 165 7.25 1.35 -3.00
CA GLU A 165 6.63 1.73 -4.27
C GLU A 165 5.11 1.63 -4.22
N TYR A 166 4.43 2.60 -4.82
CA TYR A 166 3.01 2.52 -5.10
C TYR A 166 2.78 2.10 -6.54
N ILE A 167 1.93 1.10 -6.75
CA ILE A 167 1.42 0.74 -8.08
C ILE A 167 -0.06 1.14 -8.13
N ARG A 168 -0.38 2.12 -8.97
CA ARG A 168 -1.73 2.67 -9.07
C ARG A 168 -2.44 2.23 -10.34
N ALA A 169 -3.61 1.63 -10.17
CA ALA A 169 -4.59 1.46 -11.24
C ALA A 169 -5.37 2.77 -11.47
N SER A 170 -4.76 3.70 -12.21
CA SER A 170 -5.31 5.04 -12.46
C SER A 170 -6.61 4.99 -13.28
N GLY A 171 -6.74 3.98 -14.14
CA GLY A 171 -7.90 3.79 -15.03
C GLY A 171 -7.98 4.82 -16.15
N ARG A 172 -6.95 5.65 -16.34
CA ARG A 172 -6.85 6.75 -17.32
C ARG A 172 -5.44 6.77 -17.93
N GLY A 173 -5.26 7.49 -19.04
CA GLY A 173 -3.97 7.52 -19.76
C GLY A 173 -3.54 6.10 -20.16
N GLU A 174 -2.29 5.75 -19.89
CA GLU A 174 -1.73 4.41 -20.11
C GLU A 174 -2.42 3.31 -19.30
N GLY A 175 -3.18 3.65 -18.25
CA GLY A 175 -3.98 2.71 -17.45
C GLY A 175 -3.45 2.48 -16.04
N GLY A 176 -2.14 2.61 -15.84
CA GLY A 176 -1.49 2.54 -14.54
C GLY A 176 -0.33 3.51 -14.37
N GLU A 177 0.22 3.56 -13.17
CA GLU A 177 1.35 4.42 -12.77
C GLU A 177 2.13 3.72 -11.65
N GLN A 178 3.44 3.90 -11.64
CA GLN A 178 4.29 3.54 -10.50
C GLN A 178 4.92 4.81 -9.92
N GLN A 179 4.93 4.91 -8.60
CA GLN A 179 5.50 6.05 -7.89
C GLN A 179 6.25 5.58 -6.63
N ALA A 180 7.52 5.98 -6.49
CA ALA A 180 8.24 5.84 -5.25
C ALA A 180 7.51 6.55 -4.10
N ALA A 181 7.49 5.92 -2.93
CA ALA A 181 6.79 6.42 -1.75
C ALA A 181 7.39 7.74 -1.25
N SER A 182 8.71 7.92 -1.36
CA SER A 182 9.44 9.13 -1.01
C SER A 182 10.77 9.17 -1.79
N LYS A 183 11.47 10.32 -1.71
CA LYS A 183 12.86 10.45 -2.17
C LYS A 183 13.88 10.02 -1.12
N GLU A 184 13.45 9.94 0.14
CA GLU A 184 14.26 9.44 1.24
C GLU A 184 14.45 7.93 1.12
N SER A 185 15.55 7.40 1.64
CA SER A 185 15.79 5.95 1.61
C SER A 185 14.77 5.19 2.48
N PRO A 186 14.41 3.95 2.13
CA PRO A 186 13.53 3.12 2.96
C PRO A 186 14.05 2.95 4.40
N ASP A 187 15.37 2.86 4.58
CA ASP A 187 15.99 2.74 5.91
C ASP A 187 15.70 3.97 6.81
N VAL A 188 15.89 5.17 6.25
CA VAL A 188 15.61 6.43 6.95
C VAL A 188 14.13 6.54 7.28
N LEU A 189 13.26 6.22 6.32
CA LEU A 189 11.80 6.25 6.53
C LEU A 189 11.36 5.25 7.60
N ALA A 190 11.87 4.02 7.57
CA ALA A 190 11.56 2.97 8.53
C ALA A 190 11.98 3.38 9.95
N LYS A 191 13.20 3.90 10.10
CA LYS A 191 13.70 4.41 11.38
C LYS A 191 12.81 5.53 11.92
N CYS A 192 12.52 6.54 11.10
CA CYS A 192 11.70 7.67 11.50
C CYS A 192 10.27 7.23 11.87
N ALA A 193 9.70 6.27 11.13
CA ALA A 193 8.37 5.75 11.37
C ALA A 193 8.27 5.04 12.72
N LEU A 194 9.27 4.23 13.08
CA LEU A 194 9.34 3.58 14.38
C LEU A 194 9.50 4.60 15.51
N GLU A 195 10.41 5.57 15.38
CA GLU A 195 10.62 6.58 16.41
C GLU A 195 9.36 7.42 16.67
N GLN A 196 8.65 7.81 15.60
CA GLN A 196 7.36 8.50 15.74
C GLN A 196 6.29 7.61 16.36
N LEU A 197 6.22 6.33 15.97
CA LEU A 197 5.27 5.39 16.55
C LEU A 197 5.52 5.20 18.05
N GLU A 198 6.78 5.00 18.45
CA GLU A 198 7.17 4.88 19.87
C GLU A 198 6.84 6.16 20.66
N ALA A 199 7.09 7.33 20.08
CA ALA A 199 6.71 8.60 20.71
C ALA A 199 5.19 8.74 20.87
N LEU A 200 4.41 8.29 19.88
CA LEU A 200 2.95 8.28 19.94
C LEU A 200 2.43 7.29 20.98
N VAL A 201 2.99 6.08 21.03
CA VAL A 201 2.66 5.07 22.04
C VAL A 201 2.94 5.63 23.43
N ALA A 202 4.16 6.13 23.68
CA ALA A 202 4.53 6.72 24.97
C ALA A 202 3.62 7.90 25.38
N TYR A 203 3.21 8.73 24.42
CA TYR A 203 2.29 9.84 24.68
C TYR A 203 0.90 9.37 25.13
N PHE A 204 0.36 8.32 24.49
CA PHE A 204 -0.96 7.77 24.82
C PHE A 204 -0.95 6.72 25.93
N ASP A 205 0.22 6.24 26.34
CA ASP A 205 0.39 5.37 27.52
C ASP A 205 0.26 6.14 28.84
N ASP A 206 0.39 7.48 28.83
CA ASP A 206 0.06 8.31 30.00
C ASP A 206 -1.47 8.28 30.23
N PRO A 207 -1.96 7.78 31.39
CA PRO A 207 -3.38 7.74 31.70
C PRO A 207 -4.08 9.11 31.71
N ASN A 208 -3.31 10.20 31.79
CA ASN A 208 -3.83 11.57 31.75
C ASN A 208 -3.96 12.14 30.34
N THR A 209 -3.48 11.45 29.30
CA THR A 209 -3.60 11.88 27.91
C THR A 209 -4.97 11.51 27.37
N PRO A 210 -5.85 12.48 27.06
CA PRO A 210 -7.14 12.19 26.47
C PRO A 210 -6.99 11.83 24.98
N TYR A 211 -7.83 10.92 24.49
CA TYR A 211 -8.02 10.73 23.06
C TYR A 211 -8.90 11.86 22.50
N GLU A 212 -8.29 12.85 21.86
CA GLU A 212 -9.03 13.96 21.25
C GLU A 212 -9.86 13.50 20.06
N VAL A 213 -11.14 13.88 20.04
CA VAL A 213 -12.01 13.68 18.88
C VAL A 213 -11.64 14.69 17.80
N LYS A 214 -10.74 14.30 16.88
CA LYS A 214 -10.54 15.05 15.63
C LYS A 214 -11.78 14.90 14.75
N ARG A 215 -12.67 15.90 14.73
CA ARG A 215 -13.74 15.96 13.72
C ARG A 215 -13.07 16.04 12.35
N ARG A 216 -13.34 15.09 11.45
CA ARG A 216 -12.89 15.17 10.05
C ARG A 216 -13.39 16.47 9.45
N ALA A 217 -12.48 17.37 9.09
CA ALA A 217 -12.85 18.63 8.45
C ALA A 217 -13.42 18.34 7.06
N ASN A 218 -14.74 18.43 6.92
CA ASN A 218 -15.46 18.60 5.66
C ASN A 218 -16.74 19.39 5.93
N ALA A 219 -16.57 20.70 6.12
CA ALA A 219 -17.51 21.80 5.82
C ALA A 219 -16.91 23.05 6.46
N GLY A 220 -16.63 24.08 5.66
CA GLY A 220 -15.90 25.26 6.11
C GLY A 220 -16.60 26.02 7.24
N PHE A 221 -15.81 26.45 8.22
CA PHE A 221 -15.87 27.80 8.78
C PHE A 221 -14.54 28.13 9.47
N THR A 222 -14.08 29.36 9.31
CA THR A 222 -12.83 29.90 9.85
C THR A 222 -12.91 30.23 11.34
N ASP A 223 -11.86 29.78 12.03
CA ASP A 223 -11.14 30.31 13.19
C ASP A 223 -11.83 30.61 14.54
N ALA A 224 -11.22 30.09 15.61
CA ALA A 224 -10.79 30.85 16.79
C ALA A 224 -10.15 29.90 17.81
N THR A 225 -8.87 29.56 17.61
CA THR A 225 -7.82 29.33 18.63
C THR A 225 -6.61 28.69 17.95
N GLY A 226 -5.70 29.53 17.49
CA GLY A 226 -4.47 29.14 16.83
C GLY A 226 -3.53 28.35 17.75
N LEU A 227 -3.66 27.03 17.74
CA LEU A 227 -2.49 26.16 17.79
C LEU A 227 -2.22 25.67 16.36
N THR A 228 -1.38 26.42 15.67
CA THR A 228 -0.51 25.83 14.64
C THR A 228 0.27 24.71 15.30
N THR A 229 -0.17 23.46 15.13
CA THR A 229 0.78 22.36 15.09
C THR A 229 1.61 22.60 13.84
N THR A 230 2.73 23.31 14.01
CA THR A 230 3.82 23.31 13.04
C THR A 230 4.05 21.87 12.64
N SER A 231 3.88 21.58 11.36
CA SER A 231 4.35 20.36 10.71
C SER A 231 5.88 20.33 10.86
N ASN A 232 6.35 19.97 12.05
CA ASN A 232 7.75 19.63 12.22
C ASN A 232 7.89 18.23 11.64
N SER A 233 8.45 18.14 10.45
CA SER A 233 9.05 16.90 9.99
C SER A 233 9.91 16.34 11.13
N PRO A 234 9.84 15.03 11.41
CA PRO A 234 10.58 14.42 12.52
C PRO A 234 12.07 14.80 12.43
N ALA A 235 12.71 14.96 13.59
CA ALA A 235 14.11 15.38 13.68
C ALA A 235 15.05 14.53 12.80
N CYS A 236 14.71 13.25 12.60
CA CYS A 236 15.48 12.32 11.78
C CYS A 236 15.34 12.49 10.25
N LEU A 237 14.51 13.42 9.78
CA LEU A 237 14.37 13.77 8.35
C LEU A 237 14.93 15.15 7.98
N ASN A 238 15.62 15.80 8.93
CA ASN A 238 16.24 17.12 8.78
C ASN A 238 17.78 17.05 8.60
N GLY A 239 18.32 15.87 8.31
CA GLY A 239 19.75 15.61 8.11
C GLY A 239 20.14 15.56 6.64
#